data_AF-A0A969T0A3-F1
#
_entry.id   AF-A0A969T0A3-F1
#
_cell.length_a   1.000
_cell.length_b   1.000
_cell.length_c   1.000
_cell.angle_alpha   90.00
_cell.angle_beta   90.00
_cell.angle_gamma   90.00
#
_symmetry.space_group_name_H-M   'P 1'
#
loop_
_entity.id
_entity.type
_entity.pdbx_description
1 polymer ?
#
loop_
_entity_poly.entity_id
_entity_poly.type
_entity_poly.pdbx_seq_one_letter_code
_entity_poly.pdbx_strand_id
1 'polypeptide(L)'
;MSASPLQPIADQLLAGLRQEGQLIDLIIKGCIEYRWAITEEERNIAEAMVYNAFETYAISSGMTQKQAEHFCEQHLNHLIQVVQATLV
;
A
#
# COMPACT_ATOMS: atom_id res chain seq x y z
N MET A 1 -10.33 18.93 30.21
CA MET A 1 -9.31 19.03 29.13
C MET A 1 -10.09 19.24 27.84
N SER A 2 -10.10 20.46 27.30
CA SER A 2 -10.78 20.76 26.04
C SER A 2 -9.90 20.25 24.90
N ALA A 3 -10.40 19.27 24.12
CA ALA A 3 -9.74 18.84 22.90
C ALA A 3 -9.60 20.05 21.95
N SER A 4 -8.41 20.24 21.39
CA SER A 4 -8.19 21.28 20.39
C SER A 4 -9.11 21.01 19.19
N PRO A 5 -9.77 22.01 18.59
CA PRO A 5 -10.64 21.81 17.43
C PRO A 5 -9.92 21.21 16.20
N LEU A 6 -8.58 21.16 16.22
CA LEU A 6 -7.73 20.50 15.23
C LEU A 6 -7.55 19.00 15.46
N GLN A 7 -7.82 18.50 16.68
CA GLN A 7 -7.69 17.09 17.05
C GLN A 7 -8.49 16.15 16.13
N PRO A 8 -9.78 16.43 15.81
CA PRO A 8 -10.57 15.54 14.95
C PRO A 8 -10.05 15.47 13.51
N ILE A 9 -9.49 16.57 13.00
CA ILE A 9 -8.90 16.64 11.66
C ILE A 9 -7.60 15.83 11.63
N ALA A 10 -6.76 15.99 12.65
CA ALA A 10 -5.53 15.21 12.80
C ALA A 10 -5.82 13.71 12.93
N ASP A 11 -6.86 13.32 13.69
CA ASP A 11 -7.27 11.93 13.85
C ASP A 11 -7.79 11.33 12.53
N GLN A 12 -8.55 12.10 11.74
CA GLN A 12 -9.00 11.69 10.41
C GLN A 12 -7.84 11.51 9.43
N LEU A 13 -6.86 12.44 9.44
CA LEU A 13 -5.65 12.32 8.62
C LEU A 13 -4.82 11.09 8.99
N LEU A 14 -4.63 10.85 10.30
CA LEU A 14 -3.89 9.67 10.78
C LEU A 14 -4.62 8.37 10.43
N ALA A 15 -5.95 8.34 10.50
CA ALA A 15 -6.73 7.19 10.08
C ALA A 15 -6.56 6.91 8.58
N GLY A 16 -6.62 7.94 7.74
CA GLY A 16 -6.37 7.82 6.30
C GLY A 16 -4.98 7.29 5.98
N LEU A 17 -3.94 7.87 6.59
CA LEU A 17 -2.55 7.42 6.41
C LEU A 17 -2.32 5.97 6.87
N ARG A 18 -2.98 5.54 7.95
CA ARG A 18 -2.91 4.13 8.40
C ARG A 18 -3.57 3.19 7.40
N GLN A 19 -4.72 3.57 6.86
CA GLN A 19 -5.40 2.78 5.84
C GLN A 19 -4.56 2.67 4.57
N GLU A 20 -3.95 3.76 4.11
CA GLU A 20 -3.01 3.75 2.98
C GLU A 20 -1.83 2.82 3.23
N GLY A 21 -1.22 2.89 4.42
CA GLY A 21 -0.13 1.99 4.82
C GLY A 21 -0.51 0.52 4.76
N GLN A 22 -1.70 0.15 5.23
CA GLN A 22 -2.20 -1.24 5.18
C GLN A 22 -2.38 -1.75 3.75
N LEU A 23 -2.85 -0.90 2.83
CA LEU A 23 -3.02 -1.27 1.43
C LEU A 23 -1.67 -1.47 0.74
N ILE A 24 -0.70 -0.59 1.00
CA ILE A 24 0.67 -0.72 0.50
C ILE A 24 1.31 -2.01 1.02
N ASP A 25 1.17 -2.32 2.32
CA ASP A 25 1.69 -3.56 2.91
C ASP A 25 1.10 -4.81 2.24
N LEU A 26 -0.21 -4.82 1.93
CA LEU A 26 -0.87 -5.91 1.21
C LEU A 26 -0.33 -6.07 -0.21
N ILE A 27 -0.09 -4.97 -0.93
CA ILE A 27 0.51 -4.99 -2.27
C ILE A 27 1.90 -5.61 -2.21
N ILE A 28 2.75 -5.15 -1.29
CA ILE A 28 4.12 -5.67 -1.12
C ILE A 28 4.09 -7.15 -0.79
N LYS A 29 3.24 -7.55 0.17
CA LYS A 29 3.08 -8.94 0.58
C LYS A 29 2.62 -9.82 -0.59
N GLY A 30 1.60 -9.39 -1.32
CA GLY A 30 1.09 -10.12 -2.48
C GLY A 30 2.16 -10.27 -3.57
N CYS A 31 2.96 -9.24 -3.85
CA CYS A 31 4.09 -9.33 -4.79
C CYS A 31 5.16 -10.34 -4.34
N ILE A 32 5.47 -10.40 -3.04
CA ILE A 32 6.41 -11.38 -2.48
C ILE A 32 5.82 -12.79 -2.62
N GLU A 33 4.58 -13.00 -2.17
CA GLU A 33 3.91 -14.30 -2.24
C GLU A 33 3.79 -14.79 -3.69
N TYR A 34 3.46 -13.91 -4.64
CA TYR A 34 3.38 -14.24 -6.06
C TYR A 34 4.73 -14.74 -6.60
N ARG A 35 5.83 -14.10 -6.20
CA ARG A 35 7.19 -14.47 -6.62
C ARG A 35 7.64 -15.83 -6.07
N TRP A 36 7.19 -16.18 -4.87
CA TRP A 36 7.57 -17.42 -4.19
C TRP A 36 6.52 -18.54 -4.28
N ALA A 37 5.39 -18.29 -4.95
CA ALA A 37 4.34 -19.27 -5.17
C ALA A 37 4.87 -20.51 -5.90
N ILE A 38 4.59 -21.68 -5.33
CA ILE A 38 4.99 -22.99 -5.86
C ILE A 38 3.87 -23.54 -6.74
N THR A 39 2.62 -23.23 -6.39
CA THR A 39 1.42 -23.68 -7.11
C THR A 39 0.75 -22.55 -7.87
N GLU A 40 -0.04 -22.91 -8.89
CA GLU A 40 -0.87 -21.96 -9.62
C GLU A 40 -1.97 -21.34 -8.74
N GLU A 41 -2.50 -22.10 -7.78
CA GLU A 41 -3.47 -21.60 -6.81
C GLU A 41 -2.87 -20.51 -5.91
N GLU A 42 -1.68 -20.74 -5.34
CA GLU A 42 -0.96 -19.72 -4.57
C GLU A 42 -0.68 -18.46 -5.39
N ARG A 43 -0.30 -18.65 -6.67
CA ARG A 43 -0.06 -17.53 -7.59
C ARG A 43 -1.34 -16.72 -7.82
N ASN A 44 -2.46 -17.38 -8.07
CA ASN A 44 -3.76 -16.72 -8.28
C ASN A 44 -4.24 -15.98 -7.03
N ILE A 45 -4.03 -16.55 -5.84
CA ILE A 45 -4.36 -15.90 -4.57
C ILE A 45 -3.52 -14.64 -4.38
N ALA A 46 -2.20 -14.73 -4.60
CA ALA A 46 -1.30 -13.60 -4.46
C ALA A 46 -1.61 -12.50 -5.49
N GLU A 47 -1.92 -12.87 -6.74
CA GLU A 47 -2.34 -11.94 -7.79
C GLU A 47 -3.64 -11.21 -7.41
N ALA A 48 -4.66 -11.95 -6.96
CA ALA A 48 -5.92 -11.36 -6.51
C ALA A 48 -5.72 -10.42 -5.31
N MET A 49 -4.80 -10.75 -4.39
CA MET A 49 -4.46 -9.87 -3.26
C MET A 49 -3.90 -8.53 -3.74
N VAL A 50 -2.96 -8.56 -4.69
CA VAL A 50 -2.36 -7.35 -5.27
C VAL A 50 -3.40 -6.51 -6.01
N TYR A 51 -4.20 -7.14 -6.89
CA TYR A 51 -5.22 -6.43 -7.66
C TYR A 51 -6.29 -5.80 -6.76
N ASN A 52 -6.81 -6.54 -5.78
CA ASN A 52 -7.83 -6.03 -4.88
C ASN A 52 -7.31 -4.85 -4.04
N ALA A 53 -6.03 -4.90 -3.62
CA ALA A 53 -5.43 -3.81 -2.87
C ALA A 53 -5.25 -2.54 -3.73
N PHE A 54 -4.82 -2.69 -4.99
CA PHE A 54 -4.75 -1.59 -5.95
C PHE A 54 -6.12 -0.99 -6.28
N GLU A 55 -7.11 -1.83 -6.53
CA GLU A 55 -8.47 -1.39 -6.81
C GLU A 55 -9.06 -0.63 -5.61
N THR A 56 -8.86 -1.16 -4.40
CA THR A 56 -9.29 -0.49 -3.16
C THR A 56 -8.62 0.86 -2.99
N TYR A 57 -7.30 0.94 -3.21
CA TYR A 57 -6.54 2.19 -3.12
C TYR A 57 -7.00 3.22 -4.17
N ALA A 58 -7.27 2.76 -5.39
CA ALA A 58 -7.75 3.61 -6.47
C ALA A 58 -9.13 4.22 -6.16
N ILE A 59 -10.06 3.39 -5.67
CA ILE A 59 -11.39 3.83 -5.25
C ILE A 59 -11.31 4.81 -4.07
N SER A 60 -10.56 4.48 -3.02
CA SER A 60 -10.46 5.32 -1.82
C SER A 60 -9.84 6.69 -2.11
N SER A 61 -8.95 6.74 -3.11
CA SER A 61 -8.19 7.94 -3.46
C SER A 61 -8.77 8.69 -4.67
N GLY A 62 -9.90 8.25 -5.21
CA GLY A 62 -10.56 8.87 -6.36
C GLY A 62 -9.70 8.89 -7.62
N MET A 63 -8.86 7.86 -7.82
CA MET A 63 -7.95 7.75 -8.95
C MET A 63 -8.19 6.46 -9.75
N THR A 64 -7.57 6.37 -10.91
CA THR A 64 -7.60 5.13 -11.71
C THR A 64 -6.66 4.08 -11.12
N GLN A 65 -6.96 2.80 -11.32
CA GLN A 65 -6.08 1.70 -10.91
C GLN A 65 -4.64 1.86 -11.42
N LYS A 66 -4.48 2.28 -12.68
CA LYS A 66 -3.17 2.52 -13.28
C LYS A 66 -2.37 3.62 -12.58
N GLN A 67 -3.05 4.63 -12.03
CA GLN A 67 -2.39 5.68 -11.24
C GLN A 67 -1.98 5.15 -9.86
N ALA A 68 -2.80 4.30 -9.24
CA ALA A 68 -2.47 3.62 -7.98
C ALA A 68 -1.25 2.70 -8.13
N GLU A 69 -1.20 1.93 -9.21
CA GLU A 69 -0.06 1.09 -9.60
C GLU A 69 1.24 1.91 -9.71
N HIS A 70 1.18 3.01 -10.46
CA HIS A 70 2.34 3.89 -10.65
C HIS A 70 2.82 4.53 -9.34
N PHE A 71 1.89 4.96 -8.48
CA PHE A 71 2.21 5.53 -7.18
C PHE A 71 2.94 4.52 -6.28
N CYS A 72 2.44 3.27 -6.22
CA CYS A 72 3.06 2.24 -5.40
C CYS A 72 4.44 1.82 -5.94
N GLU A 73 4.62 1.80 -7.26
CA GLU A 73 5.93 1.56 -7.89
C GLU A 73 6.95 2.64 -7.47
N GLN A 74 6.55 3.92 -7.48
CA GLN A 74 7.39 5.00 -6.99
C GLN A 74 7.73 4.86 -5.50
N HIS A 75 6.74 4.48 -4.68
CA HIS A 75 6.92 4.25 -3.25
C HIS A 75 7.89 3.09 -2.96
N LEU A 76 7.74 1.97 -3.66
CA LEU A 76 8.65 0.82 -3.59
C LEU A 76 10.08 1.20 -3.95
N ASN A 77 10.27 1.94 -5.05
CA ASN A 77 11.59 2.43 -5.46
C ASN A 77 12.21 3.33 -4.40
N HIS A 78 11.41 4.19 -3.76
CA HIS A 78 11.89 5.02 -2.65
C HIS A 78 12.33 4.17 -1.44
N LEU A 79 11.53 3.18 -1.04
CA LEU A 79 11.89 2.27 0.07
C LEU A 79 13.19 1.50 -0.22
N ILE A 80 13.37 1.02 -1.45
CA ILE A 80 14.62 0.37 -1.88
C ILE A 80 15.81 1.31 -1.70
N GLN A 81 15.69 2.56 -2.14
CA GLN A 81 16.75 3.58 -1.99
C GLN A 81 17.08 3.86 -0.52
N VAL A 82 16.06 3.96 0.35
CA VAL A 82 16.27 4.19 1.80
C VAL A 82 17.01 3.01 2.44
N VAL A 83 16.60 1.76 2.13
CA VAL A 83 17.28 0.56 2.65
C VAL A 83 18.71 0.49 2.14
N GLN A 84 18.94 0.73 0.85
CA GLN A 84 20.29 0.75 0.27
C GLN A 84 21.17 1.80 0.93
N ALA A 85 20.66 3.01 1.19
CA ALA A 85 21.40 4.07 1.87
C ALA A 85 21.71 3.76 3.34
N THR A 86 20.94 2.87 3.98
CA THR A 86 21.14 2.45 5.38
C THR A 86 22.14 1.28 5.51
N LEU A 87 22.33 0.52 4.43
CA LEU A 87 23.29 -0.59 4.36
C LEU A 87 24.71 -0.15 3.93
N VAL A 88 24.90 1.13 3.61
CA VAL A 88 26.18 1.78 3.27
C VAL A 88 26.68 2.56 4.48
#